data_AF-A0A9Q4GEZ0-F1
#
_entry.id   AF-A0A9Q4GEZ0-F1
#
_cell.length_a   1.000
_cell.length_b   1.000
_cell.length_c   1.000
_cell.angle_alpha   90.00
_cell.angle_beta   90.00
_cell.angle_gamma   90.00
#
_symmetry.space_group_name_H-M   'P 1'
#
loop_
_entity.id
_entity.type
_entity.pdbx_description
1 polymer ?
#
loop_
_entity_poly.entity_id
_entity_poly.type
_entity_poly.pdbx_seq_one_letter_code
_entity_poly.pdbx_strand_id
1 'polypeptide(L)' 'EYDKYSMNLTEIGYEQEKLISEGGPARYVIEIKSANENSFRAIATSTVDFDNDGTFNQWEVTENGMIKEVVGD' A
#
# COMPACT_ATOMS: atom_id res chain seq x y z
N GLU A 1 -14.94 -3.37 20.14
CA GLU A 1 -15.17 -2.64 18.89
C GLU A 1 -13.85 -2.54 18.13
N TYR A 2 -13.57 -3.52 17.27
CA TYR A 2 -12.45 -3.45 16.31
C TYR A 2 -12.96 -3.76 14.89
N ASP A 3 -14.26 -3.61 14.66
CA ASP A 3 -14.95 -3.99 13.42
C ASP A 3 -14.98 -2.83 12.40
N LYS A 4 -14.04 -1.87 12.51
CA LYS A 4 -13.97 -0.71 11.61
C LYS A 4 -12.59 -0.63 11.00
N TYR A 5 -12.52 -0.42 9.68
CA TYR A 5 -11.26 -0.12 9.01
C TYR A 5 -10.77 1.26 9.47
N SER A 6 -9.47 1.38 9.79
CA SER A 6 -8.84 2.67 10.10
C SER A 6 -7.97 3.13 8.93
N MET A 7 -7.93 4.44 8.71
CA MET A 7 -6.97 5.06 7.79
C MET A 7 -5.56 5.13 8.38
N ASN A 8 -5.44 4.98 9.70
CA ASN A 8 -4.18 5.05 10.39
C ASN A 8 -3.62 3.64 10.58
N LEU A 9 -2.64 3.30 9.74
CA LEU A 9 -1.93 2.03 9.82
C LEU A 9 -1.33 1.79 11.23
N THR A 10 -0.89 2.84 11.92
CA THR A 10 -0.38 2.75 13.29
C THR A 10 -1.47 2.36 14.30
N GLU A 11 -2.71 2.81 14.11
CA GLU A 11 -3.84 2.45 15.00
C GLU A 11 -4.20 0.96 14.91
N ILE A 12 -3.92 0.33 13.76
CA ILE A 12 -4.09 -1.11 13.56
C ILE A 12 -2.80 -1.89 13.79
N GLY A 13 -1.74 -1.24 14.30
CA GLY A 13 -0.45 -1.87 14.59
C GLY A 13 0.36 -2.26 13.36
N TYR A 14 0.05 -1.68 12.19
CA TYR A 14 0.89 -1.83 11.01
C TYR A 14 2.07 -0.85 11.09
N GLU A 15 3.27 -1.39 11.10
CA GLU A 15 4.51 -0.64 10.97
C GLU A 15 5.12 -0.95 9.60
N GLN A 16 5.28 0.07 8.78
CA GLN A 16 5.94 -0.08 7.49
C GLN A 16 7.41 -0.45 7.72
N GLU A 17 7.82 -1.62 7.21
CA GLU A 17 9.23 -2.00 7.23
C GLU A 17 10.06 -1.07 6.35
N LYS A 18 11.34 -0.92 6.73
CA LYS A 18 12.31 -0.10 5.99
C LYS A 18 12.34 -0.50 4.53
N LEU A 19 12.32 0.51 3.68
CA LEU A 19 12.32 0.33 2.24
C LEU A 19 13.70 -0.13 1.77
N ILE A 20 13.75 -0.76 0.60
CA ILE A 20 15.01 -1.17 -0.03
C ILE A 20 15.93 0.01 -0.33
N SER A 21 15.36 1.19 -0.60
CA SER A 21 16.08 2.47 -0.72
C SER A 21 16.76 2.91 0.58
N GLU A 22 16.26 2.43 1.73
CA GLU A 22 16.78 2.71 3.08
C GLU A 22 17.56 1.54 3.67
N GLY A 23 17.85 0.50 2.86
CA GLY A 23 18.58 -0.70 3.29
C GLY A 23 17.73 -1.73 4.02
N GLY A 24 16.39 -1.67 3.92
CA GLY A 24 15.48 -2.69 4.42
C GLY A 24 14.98 -3.67 3.35
N PRO A 25 14.12 -4.64 3.73
CA PRO A 25 13.63 -5.66 2.80
C PRO A 25 12.37 -5.22 2.02
N ALA A 26 11.70 -4.14 2.42
CA ALA A 26 10.42 -3.74 1.83
C ALA A 26 10.58 -3.09 0.45
N ARG A 27 9.79 -3.57 -0.52
CA ARG A 27 9.78 -3.06 -1.91
C ARG A 27 8.51 -2.28 -2.27
N TYR A 28 7.57 -2.21 -1.34
CA TYR A 28 6.28 -1.57 -1.52
C TYR A 28 5.97 -0.71 -0.30
N VAL A 29 5.47 0.49 -0.55
CA VAL A 29 4.88 1.38 0.44
C VAL A 29 3.38 1.21 0.37
N ILE A 30 2.75 0.87 1.49
CA ILE A 30 1.29 0.77 1.58
C ILE A 30 0.74 2.09 2.12
N GLU A 31 -0.22 2.67 1.43
CA GLU A 31 -0.94 3.87 1.84
C GLU A 31 -2.45 3.62 1.81
N ILE A 32 -3.16 3.86 2.91
CA ILE A 32 -4.63 3.80 2.91
C ILE A 32 -5.19 5.12 2.36
N LYS A 33 -5.83 5.07 1.19
CA LYS A 33 -6.51 6.22 0.57
C LYS A 33 -7.86 6.49 1.20
N SER A 34 -8.57 5.45 1.62
CA SER A 34 -9.82 5.59 2.35
C SER A 34 -10.11 4.35 3.20
N ALA A 35 -10.73 4.56 4.35
CA ALA A 35 -11.27 3.50 5.19
C ALA A 35 -12.59 3.98 5.79
N ASN A 36 -13.59 3.11 5.78
CA ASN A 36 -14.88 3.35 6.42
C ASN A 36 -15.32 2.08 7.18
N GLU A 37 -16.54 2.02 7.68
CA GLU A 37 -16.97 0.87 8.51
C GLU A 37 -17.04 -0.44 7.72
N ASN A 38 -17.21 -0.39 6.39
CA ASN A 38 -17.50 -1.57 5.57
C ASN A 38 -16.48 -1.84 4.46
N SER A 39 -15.60 -0.91 4.15
CA SER A 39 -14.67 -0.98 3.01
C SER A 39 -13.37 -0.20 3.29
N PHE A 40 -12.31 -0.56 2.57
CA PHE A 40 -11.09 0.23 2.52
C PHE A 40 -10.49 0.23 1.12
N ARG A 41 -9.74 1.28 0.83
CA ARG A 41 -8.92 1.39 -0.38
C ARG A 41 -7.51 1.70 0.04
N ALA A 42 -6.59 0.79 -0.23
CA ALA A 42 -5.17 0.97 -0.05
C ALA A 42 -4.46 1.00 -1.40
N ILE A 43 -3.36 1.74 -1.48
CA ILE A 43 -2.47 1.78 -2.63
C ILE A 43 -1.13 1.25 -2.17
N ALA A 44 -0.64 0.21 -2.85
CA ALA A 44 0.72 -0.26 -2.77
C ALA A 44 1.53 0.39 -3.89
N THR A 45 2.48 1.24 -3.55
CA THR A 45 3.39 1.87 -4.52
C THR A 45 4.73 1.17 -4.46
N SER A 46 5.27 0.72 -5.59
CA SER A 46 6.62 0.16 -5.63
C SER A 46 7.66 1.23 -5.30
N THR A 47 8.74 0.83 -4.65
CA THR A 47 9.91 1.68 -4.43
C THR A 47 11.07 1.33 -5.35
N VAL A 48 10.85 0.35 -6.23
CA VAL A 48 11.81 -0.09 -7.23
C VAL A 48 11.23 0.25 -8.59
N ASP A 49 12.02 1.00 -9.34
CA ASP A 49 11.80 1.20 -10.77
C ASP A 49 12.36 -0.04 -11.49
N PHE A 50 11.49 -0.78 -12.18
CA PHE A 50 11.83 -2.07 -12.79
C PHE A 50 12.38 -1.92 -14.21
N ASP A 51 12.02 -0.85 -14.92
CA ASP A 51 12.33 -0.60 -16.33
C ASP A 51 13.13 0.69 -16.56
N ASN A 52 13.48 1.41 -15.47
CA ASN A 52 14.25 2.66 -15.44
C ASN A 52 13.58 3.82 -16.18
N ASP A 53 12.24 3.87 -16.18
CA ASP A 53 11.47 4.93 -16.82
C ASP A 53 11.23 6.14 -15.88
N GLY A 54 11.47 5.97 -14.57
CA GLY A 54 11.23 6.96 -13.52
C GLY A 54 9.82 6.92 -12.91
N THR A 55 8.97 6.00 -13.34
CA THR A 55 7.64 5.71 -12.82
C THR A 55 7.69 4.52 -11.87
N PHE A 56 6.82 4.54 -10.87
CA PHE A 56 6.68 3.43 -9.94
C PHE A 56 5.33 2.79 -10.13
N ASN A 57 5.33 1.47 -10.30
CA ASN A 57 4.11 0.68 -10.36
C ASN A 57 3.25 0.88 -9.11
N GLN A 58 1.96 1.07 -9.31
CA GLN A 58 0.97 1.27 -8.23
C GLN A 58 -0.14 0.26 -8.38
N TRP A 59 -0.44 -0.41 -7.27
CA TRP A 59 -1.56 -1.34 -7.18
C TRP A 59 -2.54 -0.87 -6.12
N GLU A 60 -3.81 -0.93 -6.46
CA GLU A 60 -4.91 -0.69 -5.56
C GLU A 60 -5.40 -1.99 -4.96
N VAL A 61 -5.49 -2.01 -3.64
CA VAL A 61 -5.99 -3.13 -2.84
C VAL A 61 -7.27 -2.69 -2.15
N THR A 62 -8.29 -3.55 -2.21
CA THR A 62 -9.59 -3.32 -1.57
C THR A 62 -9.90 -4.41 -0.54
N GLU A 63 -10.93 -4.21 0.28
CA GLU A 63 -11.37 -5.16 1.31
C GLU A 63 -11.73 -6.56 0.79
N ASN A 64 -12.02 -6.67 -0.49
CA ASN A 64 -12.35 -7.93 -1.14
C ASN A 64 -11.11 -8.77 -1.52
N GLY A 65 -9.91 -8.31 -1.16
CA GLY A 65 -8.63 -8.94 -1.55
C GLY A 65 -8.32 -8.78 -3.04
N MET A 66 -9.09 -7.96 -3.76
CA MET A 66 -8.81 -7.64 -5.16
C MET A 66 -7.68 -6.64 -5.24
N ILE A 67 -6.64 -7.03 -5.97
CA ILE A 67 -5.50 -6.18 -6.32
C ILE A 67 -5.67 -5.77 -7.78
N LYS A 68 -5.70 -4.46 -8.03
CA LYS A 68 -5.81 -3.89 -9.36
C LYS A 68 -4.63 -2.98 -9.63
N GLU A 69 -3.91 -3.23 -10.69
CA GLU A 69 -2.89 -2.30 -11.18
C GLU A 69 -3.55 -0.98 -11.63
N VAL A 70 -3.11 0.11 -11.02
CA VAL A 70 -3.58 1.48 -11.31
C VAL A 70 -2.59 2.19 -12.22
N VAL A 71 -1.29 1.97 -11.97
CA VAL A 71 -0.18 2.44 -12.77
C VAL A 71 0.70 1.22 -13.01
N GLY A 72 0.77 0.79 -14.25
CA GLY A 72 1.62 -0.30 -14.69
C GLY A 72 2.49 0.18 -15.84
N ASP A 73 3.77 -0.17 -15.78
CA ASP A 73 4.69 -0.18 -16.92
C ASP A 73 4.73 -1.53 -17.65
#